data_AF-A0A7X1AJ93-F1
#
_entry.id   AF-A0A7X1AJ93-F1
#
_cell.length_a   1.000
_cell.length_b   1.000
_cell.length_c   1.000
_cell.angle_alpha   90.00
_cell.angle_beta   90.00
_cell.angle_gamma   90.00
#
_symmetry.space_group_name_H-M   'P 1'
#
loop_
_entity.id
_entity.type
_entity.pdbx_description
1 polymer ?
#
loop_
_entity_poly.entity_id
_entity_poly.type
_entity_poly.pdbx_seq_one_letter_code
_entity_poly.pdbx_strand_id
1 'polypeptide(L)'
;MTLAFALFGAVAVHASVVINNTRIIYPQNDKEVTVRLESKNQAPVLIQAWLDSGNEHSTPDLAGIPFIATPPVFRMEPGKQQVVRLAYTGEALPPTQESLFWFNLLEVPAQSQGAEQSNQLQLAFRSRIKLFFRPKGLLYGVESAPEKLEWRRETTEQGQILEVYNPTPYHVTFEQVELLDSKQRHARKAAATSAENMVAPGGRNRYELPSLKSPPGNAATIEFQTLDDFGVKVSHSAKLST
;
A
#
# COMPACT_ATOMS: atom_id res chain seq x y z
N MET A 1 -54.62 8.63 15.41
CA MET A 1 -53.63 7.91 14.58
C MET A 1 -52.26 8.24 15.12
N THR A 2 -51.75 7.41 16.02
CA THR A 2 -50.51 7.64 16.79
C THR A 2 -49.31 7.26 15.91
N LEU A 3 -48.49 8.24 15.55
CA LEU A 3 -47.31 8.03 14.70
C LEU A 3 -46.13 7.63 15.59
N ALA A 4 -45.79 6.33 15.59
CA ALA A 4 -44.61 5.82 16.29
C ALA A 4 -43.35 6.13 15.46
N PHE A 5 -42.47 6.96 16.01
CA PHE A 5 -41.17 7.29 15.42
C PHE A 5 -40.18 6.16 15.74
N ALA A 6 -39.90 5.28 14.78
CA ALA A 6 -38.87 4.25 14.91
C ALA A 6 -37.49 4.87 14.72
N LEU A 7 -36.75 5.06 15.81
CA LEU A 7 -35.36 5.50 15.78
C LEU A 7 -34.48 4.31 15.34
N PHE A 8 -34.11 4.25 14.07
CA PHE A 8 -33.05 3.35 13.60
C PHE A 8 -31.71 3.87 14.12
N GLY A 9 -31.25 3.35 15.26
CA GLY A 9 -29.89 3.57 15.74
C GLY A 9 -28.91 2.90 14.79
N ALA A 10 -28.09 3.68 14.09
CA ALA A 10 -26.96 3.17 13.32
C ALA A 10 -25.97 2.52 14.30
N VAL A 11 -25.85 1.19 14.27
CA VAL A 11 -24.84 0.48 15.04
C VAL A 11 -23.50 0.72 14.35
N ALA A 12 -22.76 1.72 14.81
CA ALA A 12 -21.40 1.95 14.36
C ALA A 12 -20.49 0.87 14.95
N VAL A 13 -20.40 -0.28 14.28
CA VAL A 13 -19.39 -1.29 14.59
C VAL A 13 -18.09 -0.86 13.91
N HIS A 14 -17.23 -0.19 14.68
CA HIS A 14 -15.86 0.15 14.28
C HIS A 14 -14.88 -0.47 15.27
N ALA A 15 -14.75 -1.80 15.24
CA ALA A 15 -13.74 -2.54 15.99
C ALA A 15 -12.55 -2.79 15.06
N SER A 16 -11.48 -2.02 15.21
CA SER A 16 -10.22 -2.25 14.51
C SER A 16 -9.05 -1.54 15.19
N VAL A 17 -7.87 -2.14 15.13
CA VAL A 17 -6.60 -1.45 15.39
C VAL A 17 -6.15 -0.71 14.12
N VAL A 18 -5.94 0.60 14.28
CA VAL A 18 -5.52 1.49 13.20
C VAL A 18 -4.01 1.67 13.23
N ILE A 19 -3.38 1.60 12.05
CA ILE A 19 -2.00 2.01 11.85
C ILE A 19 -2.01 3.49 11.43
N ASN A 20 -1.24 4.34 12.11
CA ASN A 20 -1.28 5.78 11.84
C ASN A 20 -0.73 6.18 10.46
N ASN A 21 0.02 5.29 9.80
CA ASN A 21 0.64 5.51 8.50
C ASN A 21 0.16 4.45 7.51
N THR A 22 0.07 4.81 6.23
CA THR A 22 -0.30 3.87 5.14
C THR A 22 0.90 3.19 4.48
N ARG A 23 2.11 3.59 4.88
CA ARG A 23 3.41 3.04 4.45
C ARG A 23 4.51 3.43 5.43
N ILE A 24 5.62 2.71 5.36
CA ILE A 24 6.77 2.91 6.22
C ILE A 24 7.99 3.16 5.34
N ILE A 25 8.74 4.23 5.61
CA ILE A 25 10.05 4.45 5.03
C ILE A 25 11.08 4.08 6.09
N TYR A 26 12.02 3.21 5.73
CA TYR A 26 13.15 2.82 6.57
C TYR A 26 14.44 3.36 5.94
N PRO A 27 14.96 4.52 6.39
CA PRO A 27 16.27 5.00 5.94
C PRO A 27 17.37 4.05 6.41
N GLN A 28 18.29 3.68 5.52
CA GLN A 28 19.39 2.74 5.84
C GLN A 28 20.26 3.18 7.04
N ASN A 29 20.36 4.48 7.31
CA ASN A 29 21.17 5.00 8.41
C ASN A 29 20.47 4.90 9.78
N ASP A 30 19.18 4.61 9.80
CA ASP A 30 18.41 4.53 11.04
C ASP A 30 18.57 3.14 11.65
N LYS A 31 18.75 3.09 12.97
CA LYS A 31 18.84 1.81 13.70
C LYS A 31 17.48 1.12 13.81
N GLU A 32 16.43 1.92 13.95
CA GLU A 32 15.05 1.47 14.06
C GLU A 32 14.10 2.56 13.57
N VAL A 33 12.92 2.14 13.13
CA VAL A 33 11.77 3.02 12.88
C VAL A 33 10.59 2.55 13.70
N THR A 34 9.64 3.44 13.98
CA THR A 34 8.48 3.14 14.82
C THR A 34 7.18 3.17 14.03
N VAL A 35 6.33 2.19 14.28
CA VAL A 35 4.95 2.13 13.80
C VAL A 35 4.03 2.37 15.00
N ARG A 36 3.20 3.40 14.92
CA ARG A 36 2.22 3.71 15.95
C ARG A 36 0.88 3.08 15.61
N LEU A 37 0.31 2.43 16.61
CA LEU A 37 -0.95 1.72 16.56
C LEU A 37 -1.93 2.34 17.56
N GLU A 38 -3.20 2.37 17.21
CA GLU A 38 -4.28 2.79 18.11
C GLU A 38 -5.43 1.79 18.05
N SER A 39 -5.86 1.29 19.21
CA SER A 39 -7.04 0.42 19.29
C SER A 39 -8.31 1.26 19.32
N LYS A 40 -9.15 1.13 18.29
CA LYS A 40 -10.54 1.64 18.30
C LYS A 40 -11.55 0.60 18.79
N ASN A 41 -11.06 -0.55 19.26
CA ASN A 41 -11.88 -1.62 19.78
C ASN A 41 -12.56 -1.26 21.09
N GLN A 42 -13.73 -1.86 21.30
CA GLN A 42 -14.47 -1.80 22.57
C GLN A 42 -14.06 -2.92 23.55
N ALA A 43 -13.32 -3.92 23.07
CA ALA A 43 -12.80 -5.03 23.85
C ALA A 43 -11.29 -5.21 23.61
N PRO A 44 -10.58 -5.89 24.51
CA PRO A 44 -9.17 -6.18 24.33
C PRO A 44 -8.91 -7.12 23.15
N VAL A 45 -7.81 -6.91 22.46
CA VAL A 45 -7.41 -7.71 21.29
C VAL A 45 -5.97 -8.18 21.42
N LEU A 46 -5.67 -9.34 20.83
CA LEU A 46 -4.30 -9.82 20.65
C LEU A 46 -3.79 -9.36 19.29
N ILE A 47 -2.59 -8.79 19.28
CA ILE A 47 -1.94 -8.31 18.07
C ILE A 47 -0.71 -9.15 17.80
N GLN A 48 -0.55 -9.52 16.52
CA GLN A 48 0.70 -10.08 15.99
C GLN A 48 1.23 -9.15 14.90
N ALA A 49 2.51 -8.82 14.98
CA ALA A 49 3.20 -7.92 14.06
C ALA A 49 4.46 -8.59 13.49
N TRP A 50 4.58 -8.63 12.17
CA TRP A 50 5.73 -9.22 11.48
C TRP A 50 5.94 -8.56 10.12
N LEU A 51 7.08 -8.85 9.49
CA LEU A 51 7.36 -8.42 8.12
C LEU A 51 7.37 -9.61 7.16
N ASP A 52 6.96 -9.36 5.91
CA ASP A 52 7.06 -10.30 4.80
C ASP A 52 7.79 -9.67 3.58
N SER A 53 8.25 -10.49 2.63
CA SER A 53 8.96 -10.07 1.41
C SER A 53 8.08 -10.09 0.14
N GLY A 54 6.76 -10.00 0.30
CA GLY A 54 5.79 -9.96 -0.79
C GLY A 54 4.77 -11.10 -0.75
N ASN A 55 5.04 -12.16 0.01
CA ASN A 55 4.14 -13.29 0.15
C ASN A 55 2.97 -12.99 1.09
N GLU A 56 1.77 -12.83 0.52
CA GLU A 56 0.52 -12.61 1.27
C GLU A 56 0.17 -13.75 2.22
N HIS A 57 0.58 -14.97 1.90
CA HIS A 57 0.37 -16.13 2.77
C HIS A 57 1.46 -16.30 3.82
N SER A 58 2.41 -15.36 3.91
CA SER A 58 3.48 -15.43 4.90
C SER A 58 2.92 -15.32 6.33
N THR A 59 3.38 -16.20 7.20
CA THR A 59 3.11 -16.23 8.63
C THR A 59 4.34 -15.75 9.43
N PRO A 60 4.20 -15.38 10.71
CA PRO A 60 5.31 -14.86 11.53
C PRO A 60 6.51 -15.81 11.71
N ASP A 61 6.30 -17.11 11.53
CA ASP A 61 7.27 -18.20 11.68
C ASP A 61 8.15 -18.43 10.45
N LEU A 62 7.84 -17.79 9.31
CA LEU A 62 8.67 -17.85 8.11
C LEU A 62 9.89 -16.93 8.27
N ALA A 63 11.00 -17.52 8.72
CA ALA A 63 12.31 -16.90 8.83
C ALA A 63 12.89 -16.55 7.46
N GLY A 64 13.64 -15.44 7.38
CA GLY A 64 14.44 -15.09 6.19
C GLY A 64 14.33 -13.64 5.71
N ILE A 65 13.74 -12.75 6.49
CA ILE A 65 13.57 -11.34 6.14
C ILE A 65 14.47 -10.49 7.03
N PRO A 66 15.12 -9.45 6.49
CA PRO A 66 16.13 -8.71 7.20
C PRO A 66 15.56 -7.69 8.19
N PHE A 67 14.48 -8.02 8.89
CA PHE A 67 13.82 -7.13 9.83
C PHE A 67 13.21 -7.87 11.02
N ILE A 68 13.24 -7.22 12.17
CA ILE A 68 12.59 -7.66 13.40
C ILE A 68 11.54 -6.63 13.81
N ALA A 69 10.32 -7.08 14.09
CA ALA A 69 9.26 -6.28 14.72
C ALA A 69 9.20 -6.56 16.23
N THR A 70 9.21 -5.51 17.06
CA THR A 70 9.21 -5.63 18.51
C THR A 70 8.21 -4.67 19.19
N PRO A 71 7.33 -5.15 20.08
CA PRO A 71 7.07 -6.57 20.36
C PRO A 71 6.36 -7.26 19.19
N PRO A 72 6.64 -8.55 18.91
CA PRO A 72 6.01 -9.28 17.81
C PRO A 72 4.59 -9.74 18.15
N VAL A 73 4.28 -9.94 19.43
CA VAL A 73 2.95 -10.31 19.93
C VAL A 73 2.66 -9.55 21.21
N PHE A 74 1.49 -8.94 21.32
CA PHE A 74 1.09 -8.19 22.51
C PHE A 74 -0.42 -8.00 22.56
N ARG A 75 -0.94 -7.78 23.77
CA ARG A 75 -2.34 -7.44 23.99
C ARG A 75 -2.53 -5.93 23.95
N MET A 76 -3.57 -5.46 23.25
CA MET A 76 -4.01 -4.06 23.28
C MET A 76 -5.35 -3.93 23.99
N GLU A 77 -5.41 -3.04 24.97
CA GLU A 77 -6.66 -2.64 25.62
C GLU A 77 -7.42 -1.58 24.79
N PRO A 78 -8.75 -1.46 24.97
CA PRO A 78 -9.57 -0.43 24.31
C PRO A 78 -9.00 0.99 24.45
N GLY A 79 -8.96 1.73 23.34
CA GLY A 79 -8.51 3.13 23.31
C GLY A 79 -7.01 3.34 23.59
N LYS A 80 -6.22 2.27 23.76
CA LYS A 80 -4.78 2.39 23.99
C LYS A 80 -4.01 2.54 22.69
N GLN A 81 -2.90 3.28 22.80
CA GLN A 81 -1.87 3.36 21.78
C GLN A 81 -0.72 2.42 22.12
N GLN A 82 -0.12 1.83 21.10
CA GLN A 82 1.06 0.98 21.21
C GLN A 82 2.05 1.33 20.10
N VAL A 83 3.34 1.16 20.38
CA VAL A 83 4.41 1.31 19.40
C VAL A 83 5.03 -0.06 19.11
N VAL A 84 5.21 -0.34 17.82
CA VAL A 84 6.03 -1.44 17.32
C VAL A 84 7.31 -0.85 16.73
N ARG A 85 8.46 -1.31 17.20
CA ARG A 85 9.77 -0.95 16.66
C ARG A 85 10.15 -1.94 15.57
N LEU A 86 10.62 -1.43 14.44
CA LEU A 86 11.16 -2.22 13.35
C LEU A 86 12.66 -1.97 13.29
N ALA A 87 13.46 -3.03 13.34
CA ALA A 87 14.92 -2.96 13.27
C ALA A 87 15.42 -3.83 12.12
N TYR A 88 16.30 -3.29 11.29
CA TYR A 88 16.98 -4.00 10.20
C TYR A 88 18.11 -4.85 10.77
N THR A 89 18.23 -6.10 10.31
CA THR A 89 19.16 -7.10 10.87
C THR A 89 20.54 -7.13 10.18
N GLY A 90 20.74 -6.34 9.12
CA GLY A 90 22.06 -6.10 8.53
C GLY A 90 22.40 -6.95 7.31
N GLU A 91 21.51 -7.82 6.83
CA GLU A 91 21.72 -8.62 5.62
C GLU A 91 21.77 -7.74 4.37
N ALA A 92 22.72 -7.98 3.48
CA ALA A 92 22.96 -7.12 2.33
C ALA A 92 21.70 -6.87 1.47
N LEU A 93 21.40 -5.59 1.24
CA LEU A 93 20.35 -5.11 0.35
C LEU A 93 20.95 -4.27 -0.79
N PRO A 94 20.30 -4.15 -1.96
CA PRO A 94 20.73 -3.29 -3.05
C PRO A 94 21.09 -1.88 -2.56
N PRO A 95 22.35 -1.41 -2.76
CA PRO A 95 22.79 -0.12 -2.22
C PRO A 95 22.38 1.07 -3.10
N THR A 96 21.89 0.83 -4.31
CA THR A 96 21.60 1.85 -5.32
C THR A 96 20.11 2.01 -5.61
N GLN A 97 19.24 1.25 -4.93
CA GLN A 97 17.80 1.33 -5.12
C GLN A 97 17.04 0.85 -3.88
N GLU A 98 15.79 1.29 -3.74
CA GLU A 98 14.93 0.82 -2.67
C GLU A 98 14.69 -0.69 -2.72
N SER A 99 14.53 -1.27 -1.54
CA SER A 99 14.01 -2.63 -1.36
C SER A 99 12.63 -2.57 -0.73
N LEU A 100 11.74 -3.45 -1.17
CA LEU A 100 10.35 -3.47 -0.74
C LEU A 100 10.06 -4.68 0.15
N PHE A 101 9.42 -4.38 1.27
CA PHE A 101 8.91 -5.33 2.25
C PHE A 101 7.48 -4.94 2.63
N TRP A 102 6.82 -5.76 3.44
CA TRP A 102 5.48 -5.48 3.93
C TRP A 102 5.42 -5.67 5.43
N PHE A 103 4.86 -4.70 6.13
CA PHE A 103 4.50 -4.82 7.53
C PHE A 103 3.09 -5.38 7.64
N ASN A 104 2.93 -6.41 8.46
CA ASN A 104 1.67 -7.08 8.73
C ASN A 104 1.26 -6.84 10.18
N LEU A 105 -0.03 -6.58 10.35
CA LEU A 105 -0.68 -6.47 11.64
C LEU A 105 -1.91 -7.37 11.63
N LEU A 106 -1.85 -8.49 12.35
CA LEU A 106 -3.00 -9.36 12.57
C LEU A 106 -3.64 -9.02 13.91
N GLU A 107 -4.92 -8.70 13.86
CA GLU A 107 -5.77 -8.46 15.00
C GLU A 107 -6.66 -9.68 15.24
N VAL A 108 -6.51 -10.29 16.42
CA VAL A 108 -7.31 -11.43 16.88
C VAL A 108 -8.19 -10.97 18.05
N PRO A 109 -9.52 -10.94 17.88
CA PRO A 109 -10.43 -10.53 18.95
C PRO A 109 -10.42 -11.55 20.09
N ALA A 110 -10.67 -11.09 21.31
CA ALA A 110 -10.92 -11.99 22.43
C ALA A 110 -12.20 -12.79 22.19
N GLN A 111 -12.21 -14.05 22.64
CA GLN A 111 -13.43 -14.85 22.64
C GLN A 111 -14.46 -14.23 23.58
N SER A 112 -15.68 -14.07 23.09
CA SER A 112 -16.86 -13.66 23.85
C SER A 112 -17.17 -14.67 24.95
N GLN A 113 -17.46 -14.21 26.17
CA GLN A 113 -17.95 -15.10 27.23
C GLN A 113 -19.29 -15.73 26.78
N GLY A 114 -19.41 -17.05 26.87
CA GLY A 114 -20.57 -17.80 26.37
C GLY A 114 -20.53 -18.17 24.89
N ALA A 115 -19.39 -17.97 24.21
CA ALA A 115 -19.21 -18.39 22.81
C ALA A 115 -19.43 -19.90 22.58
N GLU A 116 -19.23 -20.75 23.59
CA GLU A 116 -19.48 -22.19 23.47
C GLU A 116 -20.97 -22.57 23.40
N GLN A 117 -21.88 -21.64 23.77
CA GLN A 117 -23.32 -21.89 23.82
C GLN A 117 -24.10 -21.32 22.61
N SER A 118 -23.41 -20.74 21.63
CA SER A 118 -24.04 -20.19 20.42
C SER A 118 -23.14 -20.28 19.20
N ASN A 119 -23.75 -20.43 18.01
CA ASN A 119 -23.01 -20.36 16.75
C ASN A 119 -22.54 -18.93 16.51
N GLN A 120 -21.25 -18.66 16.72
CA GLN A 120 -20.66 -17.33 16.52
C GLN A 120 -19.65 -17.35 15.38
N LEU A 121 -19.74 -16.33 14.53
CA LEU A 121 -18.71 -16.01 13.54
C LEU A 121 -17.73 -15.02 14.17
N GLN A 122 -16.46 -15.39 14.26
CA GLN A 122 -15.37 -14.51 14.68
C GLN A 122 -14.53 -14.13 13.47
N LEU A 123 -14.25 -12.83 13.34
CA LEU A 123 -13.45 -12.28 12.26
C LEU A 123 -12.13 -11.77 12.83
N ALA A 124 -11.02 -12.18 12.24
CA ALA A 124 -9.69 -11.62 12.48
C ALA A 124 -9.30 -10.77 11.28
N PHE A 125 -8.75 -9.59 11.52
CA PHE A 125 -8.39 -8.66 10.46
C PHE A 125 -6.87 -8.58 10.33
N ARG A 126 -6.37 -8.76 9.10
CA ARG A 126 -4.96 -8.53 8.77
C ARG A 126 -4.83 -7.25 7.97
N SER A 127 -4.17 -6.26 8.55
CA SER A 127 -3.72 -5.06 7.85
C SER A 127 -2.33 -5.26 7.31
N ARG A 128 -2.08 -4.84 6.07
CA ARG A 128 -0.78 -4.96 5.40
C ARG A 128 -0.41 -3.66 4.72
N ILE A 129 0.76 -3.11 5.06
CA ILE A 129 1.28 -1.87 4.47
C ILE A 129 2.71 -2.06 3.98
N LYS A 130 3.09 -1.31 2.95
CA LYS A 130 4.44 -1.39 2.35
C LYS A 130 5.47 -0.78 3.29
N LEU A 131 6.64 -1.41 3.37
CA LEU A 131 7.85 -0.86 3.96
C LEU A 131 8.91 -0.73 2.85
N PHE A 132 9.44 0.48 2.69
CA PHE A 132 10.50 0.77 1.73
C PHE A 132 11.81 0.97 2.49
N PHE A 133 12.74 0.03 2.34
CA PHE A 133 14.12 0.24 2.79
C PHE A 133 14.82 1.12 1.77
N ARG A 134 15.27 2.30 2.21
CA ARG A 134 15.87 3.31 1.34
C ARG A 134 17.36 3.44 1.61
N PRO A 135 18.22 3.04 0.65
CA PRO A 135 19.66 3.24 0.78
C PRO A 135 20.03 4.71 0.93
N LYS A 136 21.17 4.96 1.57
CA LYS A 136 21.77 6.29 1.60
C LYS A 136 22.41 6.63 0.25
N GLY A 137 22.45 7.93 -0.09
CA GLY A 137 23.22 8.40 -1.25
C GLY A 137 22.58 8.11 -2.61
N LEU A 138 21.26 7.93 -2.68
CA LEU A 138 20.55 7.92 -3.96
C LEU A 138 20.74 9.26 -4.68
N LEU A 139 20.82 9.22 -6.01
CA LEU A 139 21.30 10.33 -6.85
C LEU A 139 20.46 11.61 -6.78
N TYR A 140 19.18 11.50 -6.43
CA TYR A 140 18.20 12.57 -6.32
C TYR A 140 17.12 12.13 -5.34
N GLY A 141 16.32 13.06 -4.81
CA GLY A 141 15.25 12.74 -3.87
C GLY A 141 14.05 12.04 -4.51
N VAL A 142 13.25 11.36 -3.68
CA VAL A 142 12.09 10.56 -4.10
C VAL A 142 11.04 11.42 -4.82
N GLU A 143 10.90 12.69 -4.45
CA GLU A 143 9.98 13.65 -5.05
C GLU A 143 10.25 13.88 -6.54
N SER A 144 11.48 13.66 -6.99
CA SER A 144 11.88 13.78 -8.39
C SER A 144 11.57 12.52 -9.21
N ALA A 145 11.19 11.40 -8.58
CA ALA A 145 11.00 10.13 -9.28
C ALA A 145 9.83 10.13 -10.28
N PRO A 146 8.63 10.66 -9.95
CA PRO A 146 7.50 10.68 -10.88
C PRO A 146 7.80 11.39 -12.21
N GLU A 147 8.58 12.48 -12.19
CA GLU A 147 8.93 13.26 -13.39
C GLU A 147 9.92 12.54 -14.32
N LYS A 148 10.63 11.53 -13.80
CA LYS A 148 11.62 10.75 -14.54
C LYS A 148 11.05 9.47 -15.15
N LEU A 149 9.77 9.19 -14.91
CA LEU A 149 9.10 8.04 -15.50
C LEU A 149 9.03 8.18 -17.02
N GLU A 150 9.34 7.10 -17.71
CA GLU A 150 9.20 7.03 -19.16
C GLU A 150 7.89 6.34 -19.52
N TRP A 151 7.12 6.94 -20.41
CA TRP A 151 5.81 6.44 -20.81
C TRP A 151 5.76 6.17 -22.30
N ARG A 152 5.24 5.01 -22.69
CA ARG A 152 5.11 4.59 -24.09
C ARG A 152 3.74 4.02 -24.35
N ARG A 153 3.22 4.26 -25.55
CA ARG A 153 2.02 3.60 -26.04
C ARG A 153 2.39 2.28 -26.70
N GLU A 154 1.57 1.26 -26.50
CA GLU A 154 1.66 -0.03 -27.17
C GLU A 154 0.27 -0.38 -27.71
N THR A 155 0.22 -0.83 -28.97
CA THR A 155 -1.03 -1.35 -29.56
C THR A 155 -0.94 -2.87 -29.58
N THR A 156 -1.95 -3.53 -29.04
CA THR A 156 -2.09 -4.99 -29.03
C THR A 156 -3.37 -5.39 -29.76
N GLU A 157 -3.50 -6.69 -30.08
CA GLU A 157 -4.74 -7.23 -30.65
C GLU A 157 -5.97 -7.00 -29.75
N GLN A 158 -5.74 -6.83 -28.43
CA GLN A 158 -6.77 -6.65 -27.41
C GLN A 158 -7.09 -5.18 -27.14
N GLY A 159 -6.38 -4.23 -27.77
CA GLY A 159 -6.61 -2.80 -27.62
C GLY A 159 -5.34 -2.00 -27.34
N GLN A 160 -5.51 -0.81 -26.74
CA GLN A 160 -4.41 0.11 -26.45
C GLN A 160 -3.89 -0.08 -25.02
N ILE A 161 -2.57 -0.08 -24.89
CA ILE A 161 -1.84 -0.21 -23.64
C ILE A 161 -0.95 1.02 -23.45
N LEU A 162 -0.85 1.45 -22.20
CA LEU A 162 0.14 2.42 -21.75
C LEU A 162 1.19 1.70 -20.90
N GLU A 163 2.42 1.63 -21.38
CA GLU A 163 3.56 1.10 -20.64
C GLU A 163 4.27 2.25 -19.89
N VAL A 164 4.57 2.02 -18.63
CA VAL A 164 5.42 2.89 -17.82
C VAL A 164 6.70 2.15 -17.47
N TYR A 165 7.85 2.80 -17.69
CA TYR A 165 9.16 2.37 -17.26
C TYR A 165 9.66 3.30 -16.14
N ASN A 166 10.17 2.69 -15.07
CA ASN A 166 10.72 3.41 -13.93
C ASN A 166 12.25 3.29 -13.94
N PRO A 167 13.00 4.27 -14.49
CA PRO A 167 14.45 4.28 -14.43
C PRO A 167 15.01 4.71 -13.06
N THR A 168 14.14 5.02 -12.10
CA THR A 168 14.54 5.63 -10.83
C THR A 168 14.88 4.58 -9.77
N PRO A 169 15.65 4.94 -8.72
CA PRO A 169 15.94 4.02 -7.63
C PRO A 169 14.78 3.86 -6.64
N TYR A 170 13.60 4.41 -6.93
CA TYR A 170 12.44 4.47 -6.03
C TYR A 170 11.29 3.61 -6.54
N HIS A 171 10.49 3.03 -5.65
CA HIS A 171 9.21 2.44 -6.02
C HIS A 171 8.16 3.55 -6.21
N VAL A 172 7.51 3.59 -7.37
CA VAL A 172 6.44 4.56 -7.62
C VAL A 172 5.08 3.86 -7.55
N THR A 173 4.23 4.27 -6.60
CA THR A 173 2.86 3.75 -6.47
C THR A 173 1.87 4.73 -7.09
N PHE A 174 1.06 4.25 -8.02
CA PHE A 174 0.01 4.98 -8.72
C PHE A 174 -1.35 4.72 -8.10
N GLU A 175 -2.06 5.80 -7.81
CA GLU A 175 -3.48 5.75 -7.48
C GLU A 175 -4.31 5.79 -8.78
N GLN A 176 -4.01 6.75 -9.64
CA GLN A 176 -4.74 7.00 -10.88
C GLN A 176 -3.74 7.16 -12.03
N VAL A 177 -4.12 6.65 -13.20
CA VAL A 177 -3.40 6.84 -14.45
C VAL A 177 -4.45 7.01 -15.55
N GLU A 178 -4.35 8.12 -16.28
CA GLU A 178 -5.23 8.45 -17.39
C GLU A 178 -4.42 8.97 -18.57
N LEU A 179 -4.88 8.65 -19.76
CA LEU A 179 -4.43 9.29 -20.98
C LEU A 179 -5.43 10.36 -21.40
N LEU A 180 -4.96 11.58 -21.56
CA LEU A 180 -5.71 12.68 -22.14
C LEU A 180 -5.37 12.79 -23.63
N ASP A 181 -6.33 12.46 -24.49
CA ASP A 181 -6.23 12.61 -25.94
C ASP A 181 -7.44 13.40 -26.45
N SER A 182 -7.20 14.47 -27.21
CA SER A 182 -8.27 15.25 -27.85
C SER A 182 -9.39 15.71 -26.88
N LYS A 183 -8.99 16.07 -25.64
CA LYS A 183 -9.87 16.44 -24.51
C LYS A 183 -10.71 15.29 -23.92
N GLN A 184 -10.50 14.06 -24.35
CA GLN A 184 -11.10 12.86 -23.79
C GLN A 184 -10.13 12.19 -22.81
N ARG A 185 -10.65 11.73 -21.67
CA ARG A 185 -9.89 11.01 -20.65
C ARG A 185 -10.11 9.51 -20.80
N HIS A 186 -9.01 8.78 -20.88
CA HIS A 186 -9.00 7.32 -20.95
C HIS A 186 -8.28 6.79 -19.72
N ALA A 187 -9.05 6.32 -18.74
CA ALA A 187 -8.49 5.75 -17.52
C ALA A 187 -7.97 4.33 -17.76
N ARG A 188 -6.91 3.96 -17.04
CA ARG A 188 -6.48 2.56 -16.97
C ARG A 188 -7.57 1.67 -16.40
N LYS A 189 -7.57 0.40 -16.79
CA LYS A 189 -8.30 -0.65 -16.10
C LYS A 189 -7.89 -0.70 -14.63
N ALA A 190 -8.88 -0.92 -13.75
CA ALA A 190 -8.62 -1.08 -12.33
C ALA A 190 -7.69 -2.29 -12.10
N ALA A 191 -6.67 -2.09 -11.28
CA ALA A 191 -5.76 -3.15 -10.89
C ALA A 191 -6.50 -4.24 -10.10
N ALA A 192 -6.20 -5.50 -10.40
CA ALA A 192 -6.74 -6.63 -9.64
C ALA A 192 -6.01 -6.78 -8.29
N THR A 193 -4.74 -6.40 -8.25
CA THR A 193 -3.89 -6.47 -7.05
C THR A 193 -3.20 -5.14 -6.75
N SER A 194 -2.84 -4.93 -5.48
CA SER A 194 -2.10 -3.71 -5.08
C SER A 194 -0.68 -3.63 -5.66
N ALA A 195 -0.14 -4.75 -6.16
CA ALA A 195 1.16 -4.82 -6.80
C ALA A 195 1.16 -4.18 -8.20
N GLU A 196 0.08 -4.36 -8.97
CA GLU A 196 -0.09 -3.75 -10.31
C GLU A 196 -0.10 -2.21 -10.25
N ASN A 197 -0.48 -1.65 -9.10
CA ASN A 197 -0.46 -0.22 -8.84
C ASN A 197 0.93 0.36 -8.59
N MET A 198 2.00 -0.41 -8.67
CA MET A 198 3.34 0.09 -8.37
C MET A 198 4.38 -0.44 -9.33
N VAL A 199 5.28 0.45 -9.75
CA VAL A 199 6.40 0.09 -10.62
C VAL A 199 7.67 0.12 -9.77
N ALA A 200 8.35 -1.02 -9.70
CA ALA A 200 9.62 -1.15 -8.97
C ALA A 200 10.77 -0.39 -9.67
N PRO A 201 11.87 -0.08 -8.95
CA PRO A 201 13.09 0.44 -9.57
C PRO A 201 13.56 -0.45 -10.73
N GLY A 202 13.81 0.17 -11.90
CA GLY A 202 14.18 -0.54 -13.13
C GLY A 202 13.05 -1.38 -13.75
N GLY A 203 11.85 -1.36 -13.18
CA GLY A 203 10.70 -2.16 -13.60
C GLY A 203 9.83 -1.49 -14.67
N ARG A 204 8.92 -2.27 -15.24
CA ARG A 204 7.89 -1.82 -16.18
C ARG A 204 6.52 -2.38 -15.78
N ASN A 205 5.48 -1.56 -15.88
CA ASN A 205 4.10 -2.02 -15.82
C ASN A 205 3.34 -1.60 -17.08
N ARG A 206 2.32 -2.38 -17.42
CA ARG A 206 1.45 -2.16 -18.57
C ARG A 206 0.02 -1.92 -18.09
N TYR A 207 -0.60 -0.86 -18.59
CA TYR A 207 -1.95 -0.46 -18.23
C TYR A 207 -2.86 -0.51 -19.45
N GLU A 208 -3.84 -1.42 -19.43
CA GLU A 208 -4.90 -1.48 -20.43
C GLU A 208 -5.78 -0.21 -20.36
N LEU A 209 -6.08 0.39 -21.52
CA LEU A 209 -6.97 1.55 -21.65
C LEU A 209 -8.27 1.13 -22.34
N PRO A 210 -9.27 0.57 -21.62
CA PRO A 210 -10.43 -0.08 -22.23
C PRO A 210 -11.33 0.87 -23.05
N SER A 211 -11.34 2.16 -22.72
CA SER A 211 -12.12 3.16 -23.47
C SER A 211 -11.40 3.70 -24.72
N LEU A 212 -10.11 3.42 -24.89
CA LEU A 212 -9.31 3.93 -25.99
C LEU A 212 -9.29 2.92 -27.16
N LYS A 213 -10.08 3.21 -28.21
CA LYS A 213 -10.26 2.31 -29.35
C LYS A 213 -9.23 2.47 -30.46
N SER A 214 -8.61 3.65 -30.53
CA SER A 214 -7.63 4.01 -31.58
C SER A 214 -6.32 4.45 -30.92
N PRO A 215 -5.17 4.29 -31.59
CA PRO A 215 -3.90 4.79 -31.09
C PRO A 215 -4.00 6.30 -30.79
N PRO A 216 -3.47 6.76 -29.65
CA PRO A 216 -3.63 8.14 -29.24
C PRO A 216 -2.83 9.10 -30.14
N GLY A 217 -3.27 10.35 -30.27
CA GLY A 217 -2.55 11.37 -31.03
C GLY A 217 -1.17 11.71 -30.45
N ASN A 218 -0.28 12.31 -31.27
CA ASN A 218 1.06 12.74 -30.81
C ASN A 218 1.03 13.85 -29.75
N ALA A 219 -0.09 14.55 -29.62
CA ALA A 219 -0.31 15.57 -28.60
C ALA A 219 -0.92 15.00 -27.31
N ALA A 220 -1.15 13.69 -27.23
CA ALA A 220 -1.71 13.07 -26.05
C ALA A 220 -0.74 13.17 -24.86
N THR A 221 -1.31 13.34 -23.68
CA THR A 221 -0.57 13.49 -22.43
C THR A 221 -1.04 12.47 -21.43
N ILE A 222 -0.15 12.02 -20.55
CA ILE A 222 -0.50 11.17 -19.42
C ILE A 222 -0.71 12.07 -18.22
N GLU A 223 -1.83 11.90 -17.54
CA GLU A 223 -2.09 12.49 -16.24
C GLU A 223 -2.18 11.36 -15.22
N PHE A 224 -1.44 11.47 -14.13
CA PHE A 224 -1.37 10.41 -13.13
C PHE A 224 -1.21 10.95 -11.73
N GLN A 225 -1.65 10.17 -10.75
CA GLN A 225 -1.49 10.47 -9.34
C GLN A 225 -0.62 9.41 -8.68
N THR A 226 0.40 9.85 -7.97
CA THR A 226 1.26 8.98 -7.16
C THR A 226 0.98 9.15 -5.68
N LEU A 227 1.40 8.19 -4.86
CA LEU A 227 1.45 8.32 -3.41
C LEU A 227 2.89 8.64 -2.99
N ASP A 228 3.06 9.74 -2.27
CA ASP A 228 4.35 10.12 -1.67
C ASP A 228 4.70 9.27 -0.42
N ASP A 229 5.79 9.60 0.27
CA ASP A 229 6.24 8.90 1.48
C ASP A 229 5.26 8.98 2.65
N PHE A 230 4.40 10.00 2.68
CA PHE A 230 3.40 10.21 3.71
C PHE A 230 2.03 9.61 3.33
N GLY A 231 1.92 9.04 2.13
CA GLY A 231 0.68 8.49 1.60
C GLY A 231 -0.27 9.56 1.05
N VAL A 232 0.22 10.77 0.78
CA VAL A 232 -0.53 11.85 0.14
C VAL A 232 -0.52 11.65 -1.37
N LYS A 233 -1.67 11.92 -2.00
CA LYS A 233 -1.84 11.88 -3.45
C LYS A 233 -1.19 13.12 -4.08
N VAL A 234 -0.28 12.91 -5.02
CA VAL A 234 0.38 13.98 -5.78
C VAL A 234 0.09 13.80 -7.26
N SER A 235 -0.40 14.87 -7.90
CA SER A 235 -0.75 14.87 -9.32
C SER A 235 0.44 15.24 -10.18
N HIS A 236 0.59 14.55 -11.32
CA HIS A 236 1.66 14.76 -12.28
C HIS A 236 1.11 14.70 -13.71
N SER A 237 1.88 15.26 -14.65
CA SER A 237 1.64 15.14 -16.08
C SER A 237 2.93 14.79 -16.81
N ALA A 238 2.84 13.90 -17.78
CA ALA A 238 3.96 13.49 -18.62
C ALA A 238 3.55 13.45 -20.10
N LYS A 239 4.54 13.60 -20.98
CA LYS A 239 4.35 13.36 -22.42
C LYS A 239 4.62 11.89 -22.72
N LEU A 240 3.92 11.36 -23.73
CA LEU A 240 4.30 10.09 -24.33
C LEU A 240 5.68 10.24 -24.98
N SER A 241 6.58 9.30 -24.69
CA SER A 241 7.82 9.16 -25.43
C SER A 241 7.51 8.60 -26.81
N THR A 242 8.16 9.15 -27.84
CA THR A 242 8.07 8.70 -29.24
C THR A 242 8.65 7.31 -29.43
#